data_AF-A0A0L6JIL1-F1
#
_entry.id   AF-A0A0L6JIL1-F1
#
_cell.length_a   1.000
_cell.length_b   1.000
_cell.length_c   1.000
_cell.angle_alpha   90.00
_cell.angle_beta   90.00
_cell.angle_gamma   90.00
#
_symmetry.space_group_name_H-M   'P 1'
#
loop_
_entity.id
_entity.type
_entity.pdbx_description
1 polymer ?
#
loop_
_entity_poly.entity_id
_entity_poly.type
_entity_poly.pdbx_seq_one_letter_code
_entity_poly.pdbx_strand_id
1 'polypeptide(L)'
;MKKRIGSLLVGLGLFVTVMGTSLPAFAAHSCTETVTIGDVNLDGSVNAIDLLLLKQEIDCLVYFDNLQCIAADVDYNAAITMADYNMLKDYLLGNITSFPAGSSYTVYYGDVTGDQLVTDADKTKVSNYILGSVYLTSREFAAADVNGDQVVNSGDLTLINRHILNIEDHFPVCPQI
;
A
#
# COMPACT_ATOMS: atom_id res chain seq x y z
N MET A 1 -40.25 46.61 55.16
CA MET A 1 -41.24 46.77 54.06
C MET A 1 -40.50 46.71 52.73
N LYS A 2 -40.94 45.85 51.79
CA LYS A 2 -40.98 46.02 50.30
C LYS A 2 -39.78 46.76 49.65
N LYS A 3 -39.01 46.20 48.70
CA LYS A 3 -39.39 45.62 47.40
C LYS A 3 -38.14 45.09 46.67
N ARG A 4 -38.35 44.11 45.77
CA ARG A 4 -37.39 43.54 44.82
C ARG A 4 -36.95 44.57 43.77
N ILE A 5 -35.68 44.54 43.37
CA ILE A 5 -35.18 45.09 42.09
C ILE A 5 -34.15 44.09 41.54
N GLY A 6 -34.48 43.45 40.41
CA GLY A 6 -33.54 42.65 39.65
C GLY A 6 -32.71 43.53 38.71
N SER A 7 -31.53 43.06 38.32
CA SER A 7 -30.82 43.57 37.14
C SER A 7 -29.87 42.53 36.57
N LEU A 8 -30.19 42.13 35.34
CA LEU A 8 -29.38 41.69 34.20
C LEU A 8 -28.03 41.00 34.47
N LEU A 9 -28.00 39.70 34.17
CA LEU A 9 -26.82 39.01 33.64
C LEU A 9 -26.73 39.31 32.14
N VAL A 10 -25.77 40.15 31.73
CA VAL A 10 -25.34 40.26 30.32
C VAL A 10 -24.15 39.31 30.16
N GLY A 11 -24.44 38.07 29.77
CA GLY A 11 -23.43 37.14 29.30
C GLY A 11 -23.11 37.44 27.85
N LEU A 12 -21.95 38.04 27.59
CA LEU A 12 -21.38 38.24 26.25
C LEU A 12 -21.03 36.86 25.67
N GLY A 13 -21.94 36.27 24.91
CA GLY A 13 -21.68 35.07 24.13
C GLY A 13 -20.81 35.42 22.93
N LEU A 14 -19.50 35.21 23.05
CA LEU A 14 -18.58 35.25 21.92
C LEU A 14 -18.85 34.02 21.04
N PHE A 15 -19.64 34.21 19.99
CA PHE A 15 -19.93 33.17 18.99
C PHE A 15 -18.71 33.04 18.08
N VAL A 16 -17.73 32.19 18.46
CA VAL A 16 -16.66 31.79 17.55
C VAL A 16 -17.27 30.79 16.58
N THR A 17 -17.66 31.26 15.39
CA THR A 17 -17.94 30.38 14.27
C THR A 17 -16.61 29.82 13.78
N VAL A 18 -16.27 28.61 14.25
CA VAL A 18 -15.27 27.78 13.58
C VAL A 18 -15.86 27.47 12.21
N MET A 19 -15.36 28.16 11.18
CA MET A 19 -15.58 27.82 9.79
C MET A 19 -14.97 26.43 9.58
N GLY A 20 -15.78 25.39 9.77
CA GLY A 20 -15.45 24.04 9.38
C GLY A 20 -15.38 24.00 7.87
N THR A 21 -14.22 24.27 7.29
CA THR A 21 -13.92 23.82 5.94
C THR A 21 -13.90 22.31 6.02
N SER A 22 -15.00 21.66 5.63
CA SER A 22 -15.01 20.23 5.37
C SER A 22 -13.93 20.01 4.33
N LEU A 23 -12.79 19.47 4.77
CA LEU A 23 -11.83 18.88 3.84
C LEU A 23 -12.64 17.93 2.96
N PRO A 24 -12.51 17.99 1.63
CA PRO A 24 -13.12 16.96 0.81
C PRO A 24 -12.58 15.63 1.34
N ALA A 25 -13.47 14.77 1.79
CA ALA A 25 -13.14 13.38 2.01
C ALA A 25 -12.81 12.83 0.62
N PHE A 26 -11.53 12.87 0.25
CA PHE A 26 -11.03 12.12 -0.88
C PHE A 26 -11.38 10.67 -0.54
N ALA A 27 -12.37 10.12 -1.24
CA ALA A 27 -12.72 8.72 -1.11
C ALA A 27 -11.43 7.94 -1.36
N ALA A 28 -10.99 7.14 -0.38
CA ALA A 28 -9.78 6.35 -0.50
C ALA A 28 -9.85 5.53 -1.80
N HIS A 29 -8.78 5.60 -2.59
CA HIS A 29 -8.63 4.83 -3.82
C HIS A 29 -8.87 3.35 -3.51
N SER A 30 -9.93 2.76 -4.08
CA SER A 30 -10.45 1.44 -3.66
C SER A 30 -9.83 0.26 -4.43
N CYS A 31 -8.86 0.51 -5.31
CA CYS A 31 -8.14 -0.54 -6.02
C CYS A 31 -6.97 -1.01 -5.17
N THR A 32 -7.18 -2.10 -4.45
CA THR A 32 -6.22 -2.63 -3.49
C THR A 32 -6.14 -4.15 -3.55
N GLU A 33 -4.96 -4.70 -3.29
CA GLU A 33 -4.74 -6.14 -3.12
C GLU A 33 -4.05 -6.40 -1.78
N THR A 34 -4.53 -7.37 -0.99
CA THR A 34 -3.93 -7.71 0.31
C THR A 34 -3.14 -9.01 0.19
N VAL A 35 -1.85 -8.93 0.45
CA VAL A 35 -0.92 -10.06 0.45
C VAL A 35 -0.68 -10.52 1.88
N THR A 36 -0.76 -11.83 2.13
CA THR A 36 -0.34 -12.43 3.41
C THR A 36 1.17 -12.63 3.41
N ILE A 37 1.85 -12.11 4.44
CA ILE A 37 3.32 -12.24 4.52
C ILE A 37 3.70 -13.69 4.83
N GLY A 38 4.61 -14.25 4.03
CA GLY A 38 5.05 -15.64 4.09
C GLY A 38 4.24 -16.61 3.24
N ASP A 39 3.11 -16.20 2.65
CA ASP A 39 2.29 -16.98 1.72
C ASP A 39 2.78 -16.72 0.28
N VAL A 40 3.91 -17.33 -0.06
CA VAL A 40 4.70 -17.05 -1.26
C VAL A 40 4.04 -17.60 -2.53
N ASN A 41 3.23 -18.66 -2.42
CA ASN A 41 2.44 -19.15 -3.55
C ASN A 41 1.05 -18.52 -3.66
N LEU A 42 0.68 -17.63 -2.72
CA LEU A 42 -0.59 -16.91 -2.68
C LEU A 42 -1.80 -17.87 -2.63
N ASP A 43 -1.66 -19.02 -1.96
CA ASP A 43 -2.72 -20.02 -1.83
C ASP A 43 -3.60 -19.82 -0.58
N GLY A 44 -3.27 -18.82 0.24
CA GLY A 44 -3.95 -18.46 1.48
C GLY A 44 -3.38 -19.15 2.72
N SER A 45 -2.33 -19.95 2.60
CA SER A 45 -1.75 -20.71 3.73
C SER A 45 -0.23 -20.60 3.78
N VAL A 46 0.32 -20.02 4.85
CA VAL A 46 1.76 -20.04 5.13
C VAL A 46 2.20 -21.45 5.57
N ASN A 47 2.88 -22.18 4.69
CA ASN A 47 3.25 -23.58 4.90
C ASN A 47 4.60 -23.96 4.24
N ALA A 48 4.93 -25.26 4.23
CA ALA A 48 6.22 -25.74 3.73
C ALA A 48 6.40 -25.57 2.21
N ILE A 49 5.32 -25.38 1.45
CA ILE A 49 5.38 -25.09 0.01
C ILE A 49 5.98 -23.69 -0.22
N ASP A 50 5.60 -22.71 0.60
CA ASP A 50 6.16 -21.34 0.53
C ASP A 50 7.65 -21.33 0.80
N LEU A 51 8.08 -22.10 1.82
CA LEU A 51 9.49 -22.24 2.15
C LEU A 51 10.30 -22.86 1.00
N LEU A 52 9.72 -23.84 0.29
CA LEU A 52 10.35 -24.45 -0.88
C LEU A 52 10.47 -23.44 -2.02
N LEU A 53 9.41 -22.71 -2.34
CA LEU A 53 9.41 -21.71 -3.41
C LEU A 53 10.39 -20.57 -3.11
N LEU A 54 10.40 -20.06 -1.88
CA LEU A 54 11.35 -19.04 -1.45
C LEU A 54 12.79 -19.52 -1.62
N LYS A 55 13.07 -20.80 -1.32
CA LYS A 55 14.40 -21.37 -1.57
C LYS A 55 14.74 -21.43 -3.06
N GLN A 56 13.77 -21.80 -3.90
CA GLN A 56 13.95 -21.88 -5.35
C GLN A 56 14.22 -20.50 -5.96
N GLU A 57 13.55 -19.45 -5.49
CA GLU A 57 13.80 -18.07 -5.92
C GLU A 57 15.22 -17.63 -5.56
N ILE A 58 15.66 -17.88 -4.32
CA ILE A 58 17.02 -17.55 -3.86
C ILE A 58 18.09 -18.30 -4.68
N ASP A 59 17.77 -19.50 -5.17
CA ASP A 59 18.64 -20.29 -6.06
C ASP A 59 18.48 -19.93 -7.55
N CYS A 60 17.67 -18.91 -7.87
CA CYS A 60 17.36 -18.45 -9.22
C CYS A 60 16.74 -19.55 -10.12
N LEU A 61 15.93 -20.43 -9.55
CA LEU A 61 15.24 -21.52 -10.26
C LEU A 61 13.83 -21.15 -10.71
N VAL A 62 13.23 -20.16 -10.06
CA VAL A 62 11.94 -19.56 -10.40
C VAL A 62 12.10 -18.04 -10.44
N TYR A 63 11.05 -17.35 -10.86
CA TYR A 63 10.93 -15.90 -10.78
C TYR A 63 9.57 -15.59 -10.17
N PHE A 64 9.57 -14.71 -9.18
CA PHE A 64 8.36 -14.27 -8.51
C PHE A 64 7.70 -13.10 -9.24
N ASP A 65 6.37 -13.10 -9.23
CA ASP A 65 5.59 -11.92 -9.57
C ASP A 65 5.67 -10.85 -8.46
N ASN A 66 5.06 -9.70 -8.70
CA ASN A 66 5.09 -8.57 -7.79
C ASN A 66 4.54 -8.88 -6.39
N LEU A 67 3.46 -9.65 -6.30
CA LEU A 67 2.80 -9.98 -5.03
C LEU A 67 3.57 -11.07 -4.27
N GLN A 68 4.10 -12.05 -4.99
CA GLN A 68 4.98 -13.07 -4.42
C GLN A 68 6.26 -12.45 -3.83
N CYS A 69 6.83 -11.43 -4.49
CA CYS A 69 7.96 -10.69 -3.93
C CYS A 69 7.61 -10.01 -2.60
N ILE A 70 6.39 -9.47 -2.46
CA ILE A 70 5.92 -8.87 -1.20
C ILE A 70 5.74 -9.95 -0.12
N ALA A 71 5.14 -11.10 -0.46
CA ALA A 71 4.96 -12.20 0.47
C ALA A 71 6.31 -12.76 0.96
N ALA A 72 7.32 -12.78 0.09
CA ALA A 72 8.65 -13.33 0.35
C ALA A 72 9.55 -12.42 1.21
N ASP A 73 9.41 -11.09 1.12
CA ASP A 73 10.15 -10.10 1.92
C ASP A 73 9.56 -9.99 3.35
N VAL A 74 9.79 -11.04 4.15
CA VAL A 74 9.17 -11.20 5.48
C VAL A 74 9.79 -10.29 6.53
N ASP A 75 10.96 -9.68 6.27
CA ASP A 75 11.59 -8.75 7.20
C ASP A 75 11.48 -7.26 6.80
N TYR A 76 10.90 -6.99 5.63
CA TYR A 76 10.70 -5.65 5.06
C TYR A 76 12.01 -4.89 4.77
N ASN A 77 13.06 -5.60 4.37
CA ASN A 77 14.32 -4.97 3.97
C ASN A 77 14.42 -4.69 2.46
N ALA A 78 13.38 -5.04 1.69
CA ALA A 78 13.28 -4.91 0.24
C ALA A 78 14.24 -5.82 -0.57
N ALA A 79 14.76 -6.89 0.04
CA ALA A 79 15.56 -7.91 -0.61
C ALA A 79 15.08 -9.31 -0.21
N ILE A 80 14.96 -10.21 -1.18
CA ILE A 80 14.59 -11.61 -0.94
C ILE A 80 15.87 -12.41 -0.75
N THR A 81 16.12 -12.86 0.48
CA THR A 81 17.42 -13.44 0.87
C THR A 81 17.28 -14.68 1.75
N MET A 82 18.42 -15.27 2.12
CA MET A 82 18.45 -16.37 3.10
C MET A 82 17.97 -15.93 4.50
N ALA A 83 17.95 -14.63 4.80
CA ALA A 83 17.37 -14.15 6.05
C ALA A 83 15.86 -14.43 6.08
N ASP A 84 15.16 -14.11 5.00
CA ASP A 84 13.72 -14.36 4.82
C ASP A 84 13.41 -15.85 4.91
N TYR A 85 14.20 -16.68 4.21
CA TYR A 85 14.07 -18.13 4.29
C TYR A 85 14.18 -18.65 5.73
N ASN A 86 15.15 -18.15 6.49
CA ASN A 86 15.33 -18.58 7.87
C ASN A 86 14.18 -18.11 8.77
N MET A 87 13.68 -16.90 8.58
CA MET A 87 12.52 -16.40 9.32
C MET A 87 11.26 -17.20 9.00
N LEU A 88 10.99 -17.48 7.72
CA LEU A 88 9.86 -18.31 7.30
C LEU A 88 9.97 -19.73 7.87
N LYS A 89 11.16 -20.33 7.84
CA LYS A 89 11.43 -21.63 8.48
C LYS A 89 11.17 -21.59 9.99
N ASP A 90 11.65 -20.56 10.68
CA ASP A 90 11.44 -20.38 12.11
C ASP A 90 9.96 -20.18 12.47
N TYR A 91 9.20 -19.50 11.61
CA TYR A 91 7.76 -19.36 11.75
C TYR A 91 7.04 -20.72 11.66
N LEU A 92 7.38 -21.52 10.65
CA LEU A 92 6.79 -22.86 10.46
C LEU A 92 7.15 -23.85 11.59
N LEU A 93 8.31 -23.66 12.23
CA LEU A 93 8.74 -24.44 13.40
C LEU A 93 8.16 -23.92 14.72
N GLY A 94 7.49 -22.76 14.72
CA GLY A 94 6.98 -22.12 15.91
C GLY A 94 8.04 -21.44 16.79
N ASN A 95 9.25 -21.21 16.25
CA ASN A 95 10.31 -20.47 16.92
C ASN A 95 9.99 -18.95 16.98
N ILE A 96 9.27 -18.46 15.97
CA ILE A 96 8.65 -17.13 15.97
C ILE A 96 7.15 -17.27 15.69
N THR A 97 6.37 -16.27 16.10
CA THR A 97 4.90 -16.26 15.91
C THR A 97 4.44 -15.13 14.98
N SER A 98 5.35 -14.27 14.55
CA SER A 98 5.09 -13.13 13.68
C SER A 98 6.36 -12.72 12.93
N PHE A 99 6.20 -12.23 11.71
CA PHE A 99 7.27 -11.64 10.91
C PHE A 99 7.50 -10.16 11.24
N PRO A 100 8.73 -9.63 11.08
CA PRO A 100 8.99 -8.20 11.21
C PRO A 100 8.19 -7.33 10.21
N ALA A 101 7.93 -7.84 9.00
CA ALA A 101 7.08 -7.16 8.02
C ALA A 101 5.57 -7.13 8.39
N GLY A 102 5.18 -7.76 9.50
CA GLY A 102 3.77 -7.92 9.91
C GLY A 102 3.12 -9.17 9.31
N SER A 103 1.80 -9.29 9.46
CA SER A 103 1.04 -10.46 8.97
C SER A 103 0.58 -10.32 7.53
N SER A 104 0.41 -9.09 7.05
CA SER A 104 -0.14 -8.79 5.73
C SER A 104 0.28 -7.41 5.27
N TYR A 105 0.32 -7.20 3.97
CA TYR A 105 0.55 -5.90 3.34
C TYR A 105 -0.58 -5.61 2.35
N THR A 106 -1.06 -4.37 2.30
CA THR A 106 -2.05 -3.93 1.31
C THR A 106 -1.36 -3.06 0.27
N VAL A 107 -1.39 -3.52 -0.98
CA VAL A 107 -1.00 -2.75 -2.14
C VAL A 107 -2.13 -1.77 -2.44
N TYR A 108 -1.83 -0.48 -2.56
CA TYR A 108 -2.73 0.54 -3.08
C TYR A 108 -2.24 0.87 -4.48
N TYR A 109 -2.92 0.36 -5.51
CA TYR A 109 -2.48 0.57 -6.89
C TYR A 109 -2.49 2.06 -7.23
N GLY A 110 -1.45 2.53 -7.91
CA GLY A 110 -1.21 3.94 -8.23
C GLY A 110 -0.57 4.76 -7.11
N ASP A 111 -0.60 4.33 -5.85
CA ASP A 111 0.07 4.99 -4.71
C ASP A 111 1.51 4.44 -4.55
N VAL A 112 2.41 5.00 -5.33
CA VAL A 112 3.82 4.57 -5.41
C VAL A 112 4.66 5.23 -4.31
N THR A 113 4.15 6.30 -3.70
CA THR A 113 4.82 7.01 -2.60
C THR A 113 4.43 6.48 -1.23
N GLY A 114 3.32 5.76 -1.11
CA GLY A 114 2.80 5.18 0.13
C GLY A 114 2.09 6.20 1.02
N ASP A 115 1.60 7.31 0.46
CA ASP A 115 0.90 8.37 1.19
C ASP A 115 -0.64 8.24 1.14
N GLN A 116 -1.11 7.15 0.53
CA GLN A 116 -2.52 6.78 0.34
C GLN A 116 -3.29 7.67 -0.65
N LEU A 117 -2.59 8.50 -1.43
CA LEU A 117 -3.16 9.33 -2.47
C LEU A 117 -2.48 9.02 -3.81
N VAL A 118 -3.26 8.96 -4.89
CA VAL A 118 -2.70 8.86 -6.24
C VAL A 118 -2.55 10.26 -6.81
N THR A 119 -1.31 10.76 -6.86
CA THR A 119 -1.00 12.15 -7.19
C THR A 119 0.13 12.29 -8.22
N ASP A 120 0.46 13.54 -8.58
CA ASP A 120 1.60 13.83 -9.44
C ASP A 120 2.95 13.36 -8.84
N ALA A 121 3.03 13.15 -7.52
CA ALA A 121 4.22 12.62 -6.87
C ALA A 121 4.48 11.16 -7.30
N ASP A 122 3.43 10.33 -7.33
CA ASP A 122 3.48 8.93 -7.76
C ASP A 122 3.83 8.84 -9.24
N LYS A 123 3.16 9.64 -10.07
CA LYS A 123 3.47 9.79 -11.50
C LYS A 123 4.94 10.15 -11.73
N THR A 124 5.47 11.09 -10.95
CA THR A 124 6.87 11.52 -11.05
C THR A 124 7.82 10.39 -10.67
N LYS A 125 7.50 9.63 -9.62
CA LYS A 125 8.32 8.50 -9.17
C LYS A 125 8.36 7.38 -10.22
N VAL A 126 7.22 7.02 -10.80
CA VAL A 126 7.13 6.07 -11.92
C VAL A 126 7.91 6.57 -13.14
N SER A 127 7.76 7.86 -13.50
CA SER A 127 8.51 8.45 -14.61
C SER A 127 10.03 8.38 -14.38
N ASN A 128 10.49 8.68 -13.15
CA ASN A 128 11.91 8.61 -12.82
C ASN A 128 12.44 7.17 -12.84
N TYR A 129 11.61 6.20 -12.45
CA TYR A 129 11.94 4.78 -12.55
C TYR A 129 12.12 4.35 -14.02
N ILE A 130 11.17 4.71 -14.90
CA ILE A 130 11.25 4.42 -16.34
C ILE A 130 12.49 5.06 -16.99
N LEU A 131 12.89 6.25 -16.52
CA LEU A 131 14.11 6.94 -16.96
C LEU A 131 15.39 6.39 -16.33
N GLY A 132 15.31 5.39 -15.45
CA GLY A 132 16.45 4.78 -14.76
C GLY A 132 17.11 5.67 -13.71
N SER A 133 16.41 6.71 -13.24
CA SER A 133 16.93 7.67 -12.26
C SER A 133 16.68 7.24 -10.81
N VAL A 134 15.72 6.32 -10.59
CA VAL A 134 15.43 5.71 -9.28
C VAL A 134 15.14 4.22 -9.46
N TYR A 135 15.24 3.47 -8.36
CA TYR A 135 14.75 2.10 -8.26
C TYR A 135 13.45 2.09 -7.45
N LEU A 136 12.55 1.17 -7.76
CA LEU A 136 11.37 0.89 -6.94
C LEU A 136 11.64 -0.32 -6.05
N THR A 137 11.15 -0.29 -4.82
CA THR A 137 11.03 -1.50 -3.99
C THR A 137 9.93 -2.42 -4.56
N SER A 138 9.88 -3.69 -4.15
CA SER A 138 8.84 -4.63 -4.62
C SER A 138 7.42 -4.12 -4.35
N ARG A 139 7.19 -3.44 -3.21
CA ARG A 139 5.90 -2.85 -2.85
C ARG A 139 5.52 -1.68 -3.76
N GLU A 140 6.48 -0.80 -4.05
CA GLU A 140 6.28 0.34 -4.95
C GLU A 140 6.12 -0.11 -6.40
N PHE A 141 6.83 -1.17 -6.81
CA PHE A 141 6.70 -1.77 -8.12
C PHE A 141 5.31 -2.38 -8.30
N ALA A 142 4.81 -3.13 -7.30
CA ALA A 142 3.46 -3.67 -7.31
C ALA A 142 2.39 -2.56 -7.38
N ALA A 143 2.56 -1.47 -6.63
CA ALA A 143 1.66 -0.33 -6.69
C ALA A 143 1.71 0.38 -8.05
N ALA A 144 2.88 0.43 -8.70
CA ALA A 144 3.07 1.09 -9.99
C ALA A 144 2.55 0.26 -11.17
N ASP A 145 2.53 -1.07 -11.09
CA ASP A 145 2.00 -1.98 -12.12
C ASP A 145 0.46 -2.01 -12.08
N VAL A 146 -0.13 -0.92 -12.57
CA VAL A 146 -1.59 -0.69 -12.50
C VAL A 146 -2.36 -1.42 -13.60
N ASN A 147 -1.67 -1.95 -14.61
CA ASN A 147 -2.29 -2.80 -15.64
C ASN A 147 -2.15 -4.31 -15.34
N GLY A 148 -1.30 -4.69 -14.38
CA GLY A 148 -1.11 -6.08 -13.93
C GLY A 148 -0.28 -6.94 -14.90
N ASP A 149 0.52 -6.34 -15.77
CA ASP A 149 1.33 -7.06 -16.77
C ASP A 149 2.72 -7.46 -16.26
N GLN A 150 3.02 -7.19 -14.98
CA GLN A 150 4.29 -7.45 -14.30
C GLN A 150 5.45 -6.58 -14.78
N VAL A 151 5.19 -5.50 -15.53
CA VAL A 151 6.21 -4.60 -16.08
C VAL A 151 5.80 -3.13 -15.91
N VAL A 152 6.41 -2.43 -14.97
CA VAL A 152 6.20 -0.97 -14.83
C VAL A 152 6.81 -0.21 -16.01
N ASN A 153 5.96 0.35 -16.87
CA ASN A 153 6.38 1.05 -18.08
C ASN A 153 5.48 2.27 -18.43
N SER A 154 5.58 2.78 -19.66
CA SER A 154 4.79 3.93 -20.11
C SER A 154 3.28 3.69 -20.12
N GLY A 155 2.84 2.43 -20.19
CA GLY A 155 1.44 2.03 -20.05
C GLY A 155 0.89 2.42 -18.69
N ASP A 156 1.58 2.02 -17.62
CA ASP A 156 1.22 2.36 -16.23
C ASP A 156 1.24 3.87 -15.99
N LEU A 157 2.30 4.53 -16.45
CA LEU A 157 2.42 5.99 -16.33
C LEU A 157 1.23 6.71 -16.97
N THR A 158 0.75 6.20 -18.11
CA THR A 158 -0.43 6.75 -18.80
C THR A 158 -1.70 6.54 -17.99
N LEU A 159 -1.90 5.35 -17.44
CA LEU A 159 -3.07 5.01 -16.61
C LEU A 159 -3.10 5.85 -15.33
N ILE A 160 -1.98 5.97 -14.60
CA ILE A 160 -1.85 6.82 -13.41
C ILE A 160 -2.17 8.28 -13.76
N ASN A 161 -1.65 8.80 -14.88
CA ASN A 161 -1.95 10.16 -15.30
C ASN A 161 -3.44 10.36 -15.66
N ARG A 162 -4.09 9.38 -16.30
CA ARG A 162 -5.53 9.43 -16.61
C ARG A 162 -6.38 9.39 -15.33
N HIS A 163 -5.94 8.64 -14.31
CA HIS A 163 -6.56 8.63 -12.99
C HIS A 163 -6.51 10.00 -12.32
N ILE A 164 -5.33 10.63 -12.26
CA ILE A 164 -5.15 11.98 -11.70
C ILE A 164 -6.02 13.03 -12.40
N LEU A 165 -6.22 12.87 -13.72
CA LEU A 165 -7.06 13.76 -14.54
C LEU A 165 -8.57 13.45 -14.45
N ASN A 166 -8.98 12.45 -13.67
CA ASN A 166 -10.36 11.95 -13.59
C ASN A 166 -10.93 11.56 -14.97
N ILE A 167 -10.08 11.03 -15.86
CA ILE A 167 -10.49 10.52 -17.18
C ILE A 167 -10.83 9.03 -17.09
N GLU A 168 -10.11 8.30 -16.24
CA GLU A 168 -10.39 6.91 -15.86
C GLU A 168 -10.44 6.83 -14.34
N ASP A 169 -11.55 6.31 -13.83
CA ASP A 169 -11.81 6.15 -12.40
C ASP A 169 -11.28 4.80 -11.87
N HIS A 170 -10.77 3.91 -12.72
CA HIS A 170 -10.27 2.61 -12.33
C HIS A 170 -9.00 2.19 -13.08
N PHE A 171 -8.18 1.39 -12.40
CA PHE A 171 -7.03 0.73 -13.00
C PHE A 171 -7.41 -0.65 -13.54
N PRO A 172 -6.85 -1.10 -14.68
CA PRO A 172 -7.16 -2.41 -15.26
C PRO A 172 -6.89 -3.60 -14.34
N VAL A 173 -5.92 -3.50 -13.43
CA VAL A 173 -5.63 -4.53 -12.42
C VAL A 173 -6.82 -4.77 -11.46
N CYS A 174 -7.73 -3.79 -11.33
CA CYS A 174 -8.95 -3.90 -10.55
C CYS A 174 -10.18 -4.03 -11.47
N PRO A 175 -10.67 -5.26 -11.71
CA PRO A 175 -11.89 -5.45 -12.49
C PRO A 175 -13.07 -4.72 -11.82
N GLN A 176 -13.87 -4.06 -12.64
CA GLN A 176 -15.10 -3.38 -12.22
C GLN A 176 -16.04 -4.41 -11.56
N ILE A 177 -16.45 -4.16 -10.31
CA ILE A 177 -17.49 -4.93 -9.60
C ILE A 177 -18.85 -4.33 -9.91
#